data_AF-A0A7X0SSD5-F1
#
_entry.id   AF-A0A7X0SSD5-F1
#
_cell.length_a   1.000
_cell.length_b   1.000
_cell.length_c   1.000
_cell.angle_alpha   90.00
_cell.angle_beta   90.00
_cell.angle_gamma   90.00
#
_symmetry.space_group_name_H-M   'P 1'
#
loop_
_entity.id
_entity.type
_entity.pdbx_description
1 polymer ?
#
loop_
_entity_poly.entity_id
_entity_poly.type
_entity_poly.pdbx_seq_one_letter_code
_entity_poly.pdbx_strand_id
1 'polypeptide(L)' 'MNSSEEKKKMIGLMAREAGLLEDPRWLERLDEPVPLWVMLEILLKWIDRTERRDGPFD' A
#
# COMPACT_ATOMS: atom_id res chain seq x y z
N MET A 1 8.96 22.95 -8.95
CA MET A 1 8.08 21.78 -8.69
C MET A 1 8.06 21.56 -7.17
N ASN A 2 6.88 21.34 -6.58
CA ASN A 2 6.71 21.27 -5.12
C ASN A 2 7.21 19.93 -4.58
N SER A 3 8.15 19.96 -3.64
CA SER A 3 8.75 18.75 -3.02
C SER A 3 7.73 17.77 -2.43
N SER A 4 6.56 18.25 -1.99
CA SER A 4 5.46 17.39 -1.51
C SER A 4 4.89 16.47 -2.60
N GLU A 5 4.77 16.94 -3.84
CA GLU A 5 4.18 16.16 -4.93
C GLU A 5 5.10 15.01 -5.36
N GLU A 6 6.41 15.23 -5.33
CA GLU A 6 7.40 14.19 -5.58
C GLU A 6 7.40 13.13 -4.47
N LYS A 7 7.26 13.55 -3.20
CA LYS A 7 7.16 12.62 -2.06
C LYS A 7 5.91 11.75 -2.16
N LYS A 8 4.75 12.33 -2.47
CA LYS A 8 3.50 11.57 -2.66
C LYS A 8 3.66 10.54 -3.77
N LYS A 9 4.19 10.93 -4.94
CA LYS A 9 4.44 10.01 -6.05
C LYS A 9 5.40 8.88 -5.69
N MET A 10 6.49 9.17 -4.97
CA MET A 10 7.41 8.14 -4.50
C MET A 10 6.72 7.15 -3.56
N ILE A 11 5.89 7.63 -2.63
CA ILE A 11 5.12 6.77 -1.73
C ILE A 11 4.12 5.89 -2.51
N GLY A 12 3.43 6.46 -3.50
CA GLY A 12 2.54 5.71 -4.38
C GLY A 12 3.27 4.61 -5.15
N LEU A 13 4.46 4.90 -5.69
CA LEU A 13 5.30 3.92 -6.39
C LEU A 13 5.74 2.79 -5.45
N MET A 14 6.21 3.12 -4.25
CA MET A 14 6.58 2.13 -3.23
C MET A 14 5.39 1.25 -2.82
N ALA A 15 4.20 1.83 -2.68
CA ALA A 15 2.99 1.08 -2.36
C ALA A 15 2.59 0.12 -3.50
N ARG A 16 2.78 0.52 -4.76
CA ARG A 16 2.60 -0.37 -5.92
C ARG A 16 3.60 -1.53 -5.91
N GLU A 17 4.88 -1.25 -5.70
CA GLU A 17 5.94 -2.27 -5.61
C GLU A 17 5.72 -3.24 -4.43
N ALA A 18 5.18 -2.75 -3.32
CA ALA A 18 4.82 -3.56 -2.16
C ALA A 18 3.58 -4.45 -2.37
N GLY A 19 2.92 -4.36 -3.54
CA GLY A 19 1.67 -5.04 -3.84
C GLY A 19 0.46 -4.50 -3.06
N LEU A 20 0.55 -3.29 -2.52
CA LEU A 20 -0.53 -2.62 -1.79
C LEU A 20 -1.46 -1.84 -2.74
N LEU A 21 -0.91 -1.33 -3.85
CA LEU A 21 -1.67 -0.71 -4.93
C LEU A 21 -1.58 -1.58 -6.19
N GLU A 22 -2.65 -2.30 -6.50
CA GLU A 22 -2.70 -3.19 -7.67
C GLU A 22 -3.11 -2.45 -8.96
N ASP A 23 -3.88 -1.36 -8.83
CA ASP A 23 -4.36 -0.57 -9.96
C ASP A 23 -3.50 0.70 -10.18
N PRO A 24 -2.90 0.89 -11.37
CA PRO A 24 -2.11 2.08 -11.71
C PRO A 24 -2.86 3.40 -11.56
N ARG A 25 -4.19 3.41 -11.67
CA ARG A 25 -5.04 4.61 -11.55
C ARG A 25 -4.97 5.26 -10.17
N TRP A 26 -4.54 4.52 -9.13
CA TRP A 26 -4.30 5.08 -7.80
C TRP A 26 -3.15 6.09 -7.77
N LEU A 27 -2.15 5.94 -8.64
CA LEU A 27 -1.02 6.88 -8.73
C LEU A 27 -1.46 8.27 -9.22
N GLU A 28 -2.59 8.34 -9.91
CA GLU A 28 -3.16 9.58 -10.46
C GLU A 28 -4.08 10.28 -9.44
N ARG A 29 -4.47 9.59 -8.35
CA ARG A 29 -5.48 10.05 -7.38
C ARG A 29 -4.98 9.97 -5.93
N LEU A 30 -3.68 10.18 -5.71
CA LEU A 30 -3.04 10.09 -4.38
C LEU A 30 -3.55 11.13 -3.37
N ASP A 31 -4.18 12.20 -3.84
CA ASP A 31 -4.77 13.25 -3.01
C ASP A 31 -6.22 12.94 -2.58
N GLU A 32 -6.80 11.86 -3.08
CA GLU A 32 -8.16 11.47 -2.78
C GLU A 32 -8.22 10.49 -1.60
N PRO A 33 -9.29 10.56 -0.78
CA PRO A 33 -9.48 9.61 0.29
C PRO A 33 -9.62 8.20 -0.29
N VAL A 34 -8.82 7.29 0.25
CA VAL A 34 -8.84 5.88 -0.18
C VAL A 34 -10.13 5.22 0.28
N PRO A 35 -10.81 4.42 -0.56
CA PRO A 35 -12.00 3.68 -0.16
C PRO A 35 -11.72 2.74 1.00
N LEU A 36 -12.72 2.57 1.87
CA LEU A 36 -12.62 1.69 3.03
C LEU A 36 -12.20 0.26 2.69
N TRP A 37 -12.73 -0.30 1.59
CA TRP A 37 -12.42 -1.67 1.18
C TRP A 37 -10.93 -1.87 0.86
N VAL A 38 -10.25 -0.87 0.27
CA VAL A 38 -8.79 -0.92 0.02
C VAL A 38 -8.03 -0.96 1.35
N MET A 39 -8.45 -0.19 2.34
CA MET A 39 -7.84 -0.22 3.67
C MET A 39 -8.00 -1.59 4.34
N LEU A 40 -9.17 -2.21 4.18
CA LEU A 40 -9.42 -3.57 4.68
C LEU A 40 -8.50 -4.60 3.99
N GLU A 41 -8.31 -4.52 2.68
CA GLU A 41 -7.37 -5.39 1.95
C GLU A 41 -5.92 -5.21 2.43
N ILE A 42 -5.49 -3.97 2.67
CA ILE A 42 -4.15 -3.68 3.22
C ILE A 42 -4.00 -4.32 4.60
N LEU A 43 -5.00 -4.21 5.48
CA LEU A 43 -4.97 -4.83 6.81
C LEU A 43 -4.91 -6.36 6.74
N LEU A 44 -5.66 -7.00 5.84
CA LEU A 44 -5.60 -8.44 5.63
C LEU A 44 -4.21 -8.88 5.16
N LYS A 45 -3.63 -8.19 4.16
CA LYS A 45 -2.27 -8.45 3.68
C LYS A 45 -1.21 -8.27 4.78
N TRP A 46 -1.45 -7.38 5.74
CA TRP A 46 -0.60 -7.20 6.91
C TRP A 46 -0.69 -8.38 7.88
N ILE A 47 -1.91 -8.82 8.20
CA ILE A 47 -2.15 -9.99 9.06
C ILE A 47 -1.46 -11.24 8.47
N ASP A 48 -1.66 -11.49 7.17
CA ASP A 48 -1.02 -12.61 6.46
C ASP A 48 0.52 -12.56 6.51
N ARG A 49 1.10 -11.37 6.48
CA ARG A 49 2.56 -11.19 6.60
C ARG A 49 3.06 -11.42 8.02
N THR A 50 2.27 -11.08 9.04
CA THR A 50 2.64 -11.29 10.45
C THR A 50 2.55 -12.75 10.88
N GLU A 51 1.55 -13.50 10.40
CA GLU A 51 1.38 -14.92 10.78
C GLU A 51 2.48 -15.82 10.23
N ARG A 52 3.07 -15.49 9.07
CA ARG A 52 4.18 -16.25 8.49
C ARG A 52 5.49 -16.21 9.30
N ARG A 53 5.58 -15.37 10.33
CA ARG A 53 6.83 -15.15 11.08
C ARG A 53 6.98 -16.02 12.33
N ASP A 54 5.90 -16.65 12.82
CA ASP A 54 5.88 -17.42 14.06
C ASP A 54 5.18 -18.78 13.87
N GLY A 55 5.82 -19.68 13.12
CA GLY A 55 5.43 -21.11 13.07
C GLY A 55 6.33 -21.93 14.02
N PRO A 56 5.79 -22.84 14.85
CA PRO A 56 6.56 -23.61 15.85
C PRO A 56 7.46 -24.72 15.25
N PHE A 57 7.71 -24.70 13.93
CA PHE A 57 8.43 -25.74 13.20
C PHE A 57 9.61 -25.21 12.35
N ASP A 58 10.03 -23.96 12.54
CA ASP A 58 11.34 -23.46 12.08
C ASP A 58 12.38 -23.53 13.21
#